data_AF-A0A3D2W2E6-F1
#
_entry.id   AF-A0A3D2W2E6-F1
#
_cell.length_a   1.000
_cell.length_b   1.000
_cell.length_c   1.000
_cell.angle_alpha   90.00
_cell.angle_beta   90.00
_cell.angle_gamma   90.00
#
_symmetry.space_group_name_H-M   'P 1'
#
loop_
_entity.id
_entity.type
_entity.pdbx_description
1 polymer ?
#
loop_
_entity_poly.entity_id
_entity_poly.type
_entity_poly.pdbx_seq_one_letter_code
_entity_poly.pdbx_strand_id
1 'polypeptide(L)'
;ALPGYLDANVANARRGVATGFTQPRIVVDRALELARAQRTSVAETLLLPFAQFPDTVPATAQEEYRRRARTIIGEAILPAHDRVIVFLEREYLPAARPALAARSLPNGEAYYRYLVRQHTTTSMTPDEIHALGQSEVRRIRGEM
;
A
#
# COMPACT_ATOMS: atom_id res chain seq x y z
N ALA A 1 8.62 -12.22 -10.49
CA ALA A 1 8.76 -11.54 -9.19
C ALA A 1 7.60 -10.58 -8.90
N LEU A 2 7.45 -9.46 -9.64
CA LEU A 2 6.41 -8.46 -9.34
C LEU A 2 4.95 -8.94 -9.52
N PRO A 3 4.54 -9.59 -10.64
CA PRO A 3 3.15 -10.05 -10.77
C PRO A 3 2.71 -10.98 -9.64
N GLY A 4 3.55 -11.97 -9.30
CA GLY A 4 3.27 -12.88 -8.19
C GLY A 4 3.21 -12.19 -6.82
N TYR A 5 4.01 -11.13 -6.61
CA TYR A 5 3.90 -10.31 -5.39
C TYR A 5 2.54 -9.60 -5.30
N LEU A 6 2.06 -9.01 -6.41
CA LEU A 6 0.75 -8.35 -6.44
C LEU A 6 -0.39 -9.37 -6.22
N ASP A 7 -0.33 -10.52 -6.89
CA ASP A 7 -1.33 -11.58 -6.75
C ASP A 7 -1.37 -12.12 -5.31
N ALA A 8 -0.21 -12.29 -4.66
CA ALA A 8 -0.14 -12.70 -3.26
C ALA A 8 -0.75 -11.65 -2.30
N ASN A 9 -0.55 -10.36 -2.56
CA ASN A 9 -1.15 -9.30 -1.77
C ASN A 9 -2.68 -9.22 -1.96
N VAL A 10 -3.17 -9.44 -3.19
CA VAL A 10 -4.62 -9.60 -3.44
C VAL A 10 -5.18 -10.79 -2.65
N ALA A 11 -4.49 -11.94 -2.65
CA ALA A 11 -4.90 -13.09 -1.86
C ALA A 11 -4.93 -12.79 -0.35
N ASN A 12 -3.94 -12.06 0.17
CA ASN A 12 -3.91 -11.60 1.57
C ASN A 12 -5.10 -10.67 1.89
N ALA A 13 -5.38 -9.71 1.01
CA ALA A 13 -6.49 -8.79 1.16
C ALA A 13 -7.86 -9.51 1.12
N ARG A 14 -8.02 -10.53 0.26
CA ARG A 14 -9.21 -11.39 0.24
C ARG A 14 -9.40 -12.14 1.54
N ARG A 15 -8.32 -12.60 2.19
CA ARG A 15 -8.44 -13.18 3.55
C ARG A 15 -8.95 -12.15 4.54
N GLY A 16 -8.45 -10.92 4.49
CA GLY A 16 -8.96 -9.81 5.30
C GLY A 16 -10.46 -9.56 5.09
N VAL A 17 -10.93 -9.56 3.84
CA VAL A 17 -12.36 -9.49 3.51
C VAL A 17 -13.13 -10.65 4.15
N ALA A 18 -12.67 -11.89 3.98
CA ALA A 18 -13.33 -13.07 4.53
C ALA A 18 -13.40 -13.07 6.06
N THR A 19 -12.42 -12.47 6.75
CA THR A 19 -12.39 -12.39 8.22
C THR A 19 -12.94 -11.08 8.78
N GLY A 20 -13.50 -10.19 7.95
CA GLY A 20 -14.00 -8.88 8.38
C GLY A 20 -12.90 -7.90 8.83
N PHE A 21 -11.65 -8.18 8.48
CA PHE A 21 -10.49 -7.32 8.77
C PHE A 21 -10.16 -6.49 7.53
N THR A 22 -10.94 -5.42 7.30
CA THR A 22 -10.81 -4.56 6.11
C THR A 22 -10.42 -3.13 6.47
N GLN A 23 -9.90 -2.42 5.47
CA GLN A 23 -9.58 -0.99 5.61
C GLN A 23 -10.86 -0.14 5.56
N PRO A 24 -10.86 1.06 6.17
CA PRO A 24 -11.94 2.03 5.99
C PRO A 24 -12.14 2.39 4.52
N ARG A 25 -13.38 2.66 4.12
CA ARG A 25 -13.72 3.04 2.74
C ARG A 25 -12.84 4.18 2.19
N ILE A 26 -12.62 5.24 2.97
CA ILE A 26 -11.79 6.39 2.57
C ILE A 26 -10.34 5.99 2.22
N VAL A 27 -9.78 4.99 2.90
CA VAL A 27 -8.43 4.48 2.62
C VAL A 27 -8.44 3.69 1.31
N VAL A 28 -9.50 2.91 1.05
CA VAL A 28 -9.63 2.12 -0.16
C VAL A 28 -9.86 3.00 -1.39
N ASP A 29 -10.71 4.03 -1.27
CA ASP A 29 -10.91 5.02 -2.33
C ASP A 29 -9.56 5.63 -2.75
N ARG A 30 -8.77 6.08 -1.76
CA ARG A 30 -7.44 6.63 -2.03
C ARG A 30 -6.47 5.62 -2.63
N ALA A 31 -6.50 4.37 -2.16
CA ALA A 31 -5.67 3.30 -2.70
C ALA A 31 -6.02 3.00 -4.17
N LEU A 32 -7.30 3.01 -4.53
CA LEU A 32 -7.77 2.80 -5.90
C LEU A 32 -7.31 3.93 -6.83
N GLU A 33 -7.40 5.19 -6.39
CA GLU A 33 -6.86 6.34 -7.13
C GLU A 33 -5.36 6.18 -7.39
N LEU A 34 -4.59 5.84 -6.36
CA LEU A 34 -3.14 5.65 -6.47
C LEU A 34 -2.80 4.47 -7.38
N ALA A 35 -3.54 3.36 -7.30
CA ALA A 35 -3.32 2.20 -8.16
C ALA A 35 -3.55 2.56 -9.64
N ARG A 36 -4.59 3.33 -9.95
CA ARG A 36 -4.88 3.83 -11.31
C ARG A 36 -3.78 4.79 -11.80
N ALA A 37 -3.35 5.74 -10.97
CA ALA A 37 -2.27 6.65 -11.31
C ALA A 37 -0.94 5.90 -11.58
N GLN A 38 -0.59 4.95 -10.72
CA GLN A 38 0.60 4.11 -10.88
C GLN A 38 0.53 3.26 -12.15
N ARG A 39 -0.63 2.70 -12.47
CA ARG A 39 -0.82 1.91 -13.70
C ARG A 39 -0.52 2.73 -14.97
N THR A 40 -0.74 4.04 -14.94
CA THR A 40 -0.44 4.94 -16.06
C THR A 40 1.06 5.22 -16.19
N SER A 41 1.79 5.39 -15.08
CA SER A 41 3.20 5.83 -15.11
C SER A 41 4.25 4.72 -14.93
N VAL A 42 3.84 3.52 -14.49
CA VAL A 42 4.80 2.46 -14.11
C VAL A 42 5.63 1.96 -15.30
N ALA A 43 5.06 1.92 -16.51
CA ALA A 43 5.80 1.47 -17.68
C ALA A 43 6.98 2.40 -18.00
N GLU A 44 6.74 3.70 -18.03
CA GLU A 44 7.78 4.71 -18.25
C GLU A 44 8.85 4.65 -17.16
N THR A 45 8.43 4.58 -15.90
CA THR A 45 9.32 4.50 -14.74
C THR A 45 10.25 3.28 -14.82
N LEU A 46 9.72 2.11 -15.17
CA LEU A 46 10.49 0.87 -15.26
C LEU A 46 11.41 0.82 -16.50
N LEU A 47 11.16 1.65 -17.51
CA LEU A 47 11.99 1.76 -18.70
C LEU A 47 13.14 2.76 -18.54
N LEU A 48 13.12 3.64 -17.53
CA LEU A 48 14.19 4.62 -17.28
C LEU A 48 15.60 4.00 -17.26
N PRO A 49 15.85 2.84 -16.60
CA PRO A 49 17.18 2.23 -16.59
C PRO A 49 17.65 1.71 -17.97
N PHE A 50 16.74 1.56 -18.94
CA PHE A 50 17.05 1.08 -20.29
C PHE A 50 17.28 2.23 -21.29
N ALA A 51 17.17 3.49 -20.83
CA ALA A 51 17.43 4.67 -21.66
C ALA A 51 18.92 4.82 -21.99
N GLN A 52 19.79 4.49 -21.05
CA GLN A 52 21.25 4.57 -21.20
C GLN A 52 21.90 3.32 -20.60
N PHE A 53 22.88 2.77 -21.31
CA PHE A 53 23.67 1.63 -20.85
C PHE A 53 25.13 2.05 -20.68
N PRO A 54 25.88 1.41 -19.76
CA PRO A 54 27.33 1.54 -19.73
C PRO A 54 27.96 1.06 -21.05
N ASP A 55 29.08 1.65 -21.44
CA ASP A 55 29.83 1.28 -22.65
C ASP A 55 30.30 -0.18 -22.65
N THR A 56 30.35 -0.81 -21.47
CA THR A 56 30.67 -2.24 -21.30
C THR A 56 29.59 -3.19 -21.83
N VAL A 57 28.40 -2.68 -22.17
CA VAL A 57 27.27 -3.49 -22.69
C VAL A 57 27.20 -3.36 -24.22
N PRO A 58 27.40 -4.47 -24.98
CA PRO A 58 27.34 -4.44 -26.44
C PRO A 58 25.99 -3.94 -26.97
N ALA A 59 26.01 -3.16 -28.06
CA ALA A 59 24.80 -2.57 -28.65
C ALA A 59 23.69 -3.61 -28.97
N THR A 60 24.07 -4.81 -29.41
CA THR A 60 23.14 -5.91 -29.68
C THR A 60 22.43 -6.40 -28.40
N ALA A 61 23.15 -6.47 -27.28
CA ALA A 61 22.59 -6.81 -25.98
C ALA A 61 21.69 -5.69 -25.44
N GLN A 62 22.06 -4.42 -25.63
CA GLN A 62 21.22 -3.29 -25.24
C GLN A 62 19.84 -3.34 -25.91
N GLU A 63 19.80 -3.63 -27.22
CA GLU A 63 18.53 -3.73 -27.95
C GLU A 63 17.73 -4.95 -27.52
N GLU A 64 18.38 -6.09 -27.28
CA GLU A 64 17.72 -7.27 -26.70
C GLU A 64 17.07 -6.94 -25.34
N TYR A 65 17.80 -6.26 -24.45
CA TYR A 65 17.32 -5.89 -23.12
C TYR A 65 16.15 -4.91 -23.19
N ARG A 66 16.22 -3.89 -24.04
CA ARG A 66 15.08 -2.97 -24.26
C ARG A 66 13.84 -3.71 -24.74
N ARG A 67 14.00 -4.61 -25.72
CA ARG A 67 12.89 -5.41 -26.25
C ARG A 67 12.27 -6.28 -25.16
N ARG A 68 13.09 -7.04 -24.43
CA ARG A 68 12.63 -7.91 -23.33
C ARG A 68 11.94 -7.13 -22.23
N ALA A 69 12.46 -5.95 -21.85
CA ALA A 69 11.84 -5.08 -20.86
C ALA A 69 10.44 -4.63 -21.30
N ARG A 70 10.30 -4.12 -22.53
CA ARG A 70 9.00 -3.71 -23.08
C ARG A 70 8.00 -4.87 -23.12
N THR A 71 8.44 -6.05 -23.55
CA THR A 71 7.61 -7.26 -23.56
C THR A 71 7.12 -7.61 -22.15
N ILE A 72 8.02 -7.73 -21.16
CA ILE A 72 7.66 -8.08 -19.79
C ILE A 72 6.73 -7.03 -19.16
N ILE A 73 7.02 -5.75 -19.39
CA ILE A 73 6.19 -4.66 -18.87
C ILE A 73 4.78 -4.75 -19.46
N GLY A 74 4.67 -4.85 -20.79
CA GLY A 74 3.39 -4.88 -21.50
C GLY A 74 2.57 -6.14 -21.22
N GLU A 75 3.20 -7.31 -21.20
CA GLU A 75 2.50 -8.60 -21.16
C GLU A 75 2.30 -9.13 -19.74
N ALA A 76 3.12 -8.72 -18.77
CA ALA A 76 3.06 -9.27 -17.41
C ALA A 76 2.79 -8.21 -16.33
N ILE A 77 3.47 -7.07 -16.36
CA ILE A 77 3.40 -6.07 -15.28
C ILE A 77 2.12 -5.25 -15.39
N LEU A 78 1.84 -4.65 -16.55
CA LEU A 78 0.65 -3.83 -16.75
C LEU A 78 -0.65 -4.61 -16.48
N PRO A 79 -0.83 -5.86 -16.99
CA PRO A 79 -2.00 -6.67 -16.65
C PRO A 79 -2.10 -7.02 -15.17
N ALA A 80 -0.98 -7.17 -14.46
CA ALA A 80 -1.01 -7.43 -13.01
C ALA A 80 -1.53 -6.23 -12.21
N HIS A 81 -1.13 -5.02 -12.60
CA HIS A 81 -1.70 -3.80 -12.02
C HIS A 81 -3.19 -3.66 -12.35
N ASP A 82 -3.62 -4.02 -13.57
CA ASP A 82 -5.04 -4.00 -13.94
C ASP A 82 -5.86 -4.97 -13.07
N ARG A 83 -5.34 -6.16 -12.76
CA ARG A 83 -5.97 -7.09 -11.83
C ARG A 83 -6.13 -6.51 -10.42
N VAL A 84 -5.12 -5.80 -9.91
CA VAL A 84 -5.20 -5.13 -8.60
C VAL A 84 -6.28 -4.05 -8.60
N ILE A 85 -6.38 -3.23 -9.66
CA ILE A 85 -7.40 -2.19 -9.80
C ILE A 85 -8.79 -2.83 -9.81
N VAL A 86 -9.00 -3.88 -10.62
CA VAL A 86 -10.28 -4.60 -10.69
C VAL A 86 -10.64 -5.18 -9.34
N PHE A 87 -9.70 -5.81 -8.64
CA PHE A 87 -9.92 -6.36 -7.30
C PHE A 87 -10.33 -5.26 -6.30
N LEU A 88 -9.59 -4.15 -6.25
CA LEU A 88 -9.88 -3.03 -5.35
C LEU A 88 -11.28 -2.47 -5.61
N GLU A 89 -11.64 -2.27 -6.87
CA GLU A 89 -12.92 -1.69 -7.28
C GLU A 89 -14.11 -2.64 -7.06
N ARG A 90 -13.96 -3.92 -7.44
CA ARG A 90 -15.08 -4.87 -7.52
C ARG A 90 -15.26 -5.73 -6.28
N GLU A 91 -14.20 -5.97 -5.52
CA GLU A 91 -14.24 -6.86 -4.37
C GLU A 91 -13.93 -6.13 -3.06
N TYR A 92 -12.83 -5.39 -3.00
CA TYR A 92 -12.37 -4.84 -1.72
C TYR A 92 -13.14 -3.59 -1.30
N LEU A 93 -13.44 -2.67 -2.22
CA LEU A 93 -14.17 -1.43 -1.93
C LEU A 93 -15.60 -1.68 -1.44
N PRO A 94 -16.40 -2.62 -2.02
CA PRO A 94 -17.69 -2.99 -1.46
C PRO A 94 -17.60 -3.61 -0.06
N ALA A 95 -16.50 -4.29 0.26
CA ALA A 95 -16.26 -4.91 1.58
C ALA A 95 -15.55 -3.97 2.59
N ALA A 96 -15.23 -2.74 2.18
CA ALA A 96 -14.53 -1.78 3.03
C ALA A 96 -15.44 -1.32 4.18
N ARG A 97 -14.90 -1.30 5.39
CA ARG A 97 -15.68 -0.90 6.57
C ARG A 97 -15.99 0.61 6.57
N PRO A 98 -17.13 1.04 7.12
CA PRO A 98 -17.50 2.45 7.19
C PRO A 98 -16.78 3.20 8.32
N ALA A 99 -16.46 2.51 9.41
CA ALA A 99 -15.79 3.11 10.56
C ALA A 99 -14.29 3.36 10.29
N LEU A 100 -13.75 4.42 10.90
CA LEU A 100 -12.33 4.79 10.74
C LEU A 100 -11.43 4.06 11.73
N ALA A 101 -11.84 3.99 12.99
CA ALA A 101 -10.97 3.56 14.08
C ALA A 101 -10.68 2.06 14.04
N ALA A 102 -9.41 1.66 14.23
CA ALA A 102 -9.01 0.26 14.27
C ALA A 102 -9.77 -0.55 15.34
N ARG A 103 -10.26 0.11 16.41
CA ARG A 103 -11.11 -0.51 17.43
C ARG A 103 -12.40 -1.15 16.89
N SER A 104 -12.87 -0.73 15.71
CA SER A 104 -14.07 -1.30 15.09
C SER A 104 -13.81 -2.62 14.36
N LEU A 105 -12.56 -3.08 14.29
CA LEU A 105 -12.20 -4.37 13.70
C LEU A 105 -12.57 -5.51 14.66
N PRO A 106 -12.64 -6.76 14.18
CA PRO A 106 -12.67 -7.92 15.05
C PRO A 106 -11.49 -7.88 16.03
N ASN A 107 -11.79 -7.92 17.34
CA ASN A 107 -10.80 -7.74 18.42
C ASN A 107 -10.00 -6.43 18.33
N GLY A 108 -10.61 -5.36 17.78
CA GLY A 108 -9.94 -4.12 17.43
C GLY A 108 -9.32 -3.36 18.60
N GLU A 109 -9.90 -3.44 19.80
CA GLU A 109 -9.37 -2.77 20.99
C GLU A 109 -8.03 -3.38 21.44
N ALA A 110 -7.95 -4.71 21.50
CA ALA A 110 -6.71 -5.43 21.79
C ALA A 110 -5.68 -5.22 20.68
N TYR A 111 -6.12 -5.23 19.42
CA TYR A 111 -5.27 -4.93 18.27
C TYR A 111 -4.68 -3.51 18.34
N TYR A 112 -5.49 -2.50 18.65
CA TYR A 112 -5.03 -1.12 18.76
C TYR A 112 -4.05 -0.94 19.93
N ARG A 113 -4.33 -1.56 21.09
CA ARG A 113 -3.39 -1.57 22.23
C ARG A 113 -2.05 -2.22 21.88
N TYR A 114 -2.08 -3.34 21.17
CA TYR A 114 -0.87 -3.99 20.65
C TYR A 114 -0.10 -3.05 19.72
N LEU A 115 -0.77 -2.42 18.76
CA LEU A 115 -0.15 -1.48 17.83
C LEU A 115 0.49 -0.30 18.55
N VAL A 116 -0.19 0.29 19.53
CA VAL A 116 0.34 1.40 20.34
C VAL A 116 1.66 0.97 20.97
N ARG A 117 1.69 -0.15 21.70
CA ARG A 117 2.93 -0.66 22.30
C ARG A 117 4.03 -0.94 21.27
N GLN A 118 3.68 -1.52 20.12
CA GLN A 118 4.63 -1.83 19.05
C GLN A 118 5.30 -0.58 18.46
N HIS A 119 4.53 0.50 18.25
CA HIS A 119 5.04 1.71 17.57
C HIS A 119 5.66 2.71 18.54
N THR A 120 5.21 2.75 19.79
CA THR A 120 5.72 3.71 20.78
C THR A 120 6.75 3.11 21.73
N THR A 121 6.85 1.78 21.79
CA THR A 121 7.68 1.01 22.74
C THR A 121 7.36 1.23 24.22
N THR A 122 6.41 2.10 24.56
CA THR A 122 5.97 2.32 25.94
C THR A 122 4.97 1.27 26.40
N SER A 123 4.85 1.13 27.72
CA SER A 123 3.81 0.36 28.39
C SER A 123 2.52 1.15 28.64
N MET A 124 2.49 2.45 28.31
CA MET A 124 1.30 3.28 28.47
C MET A 124 0.14 2.77 27.60
N THR A 125 -1.06 2.88 28.15
CA THR A 125 -2.32 2.65 27.45
C THR A 125 -2.61 3.76 26.43
N PRO A 126 -3.48 3.51 25.43
CA PRO A 126 -3.89 4.55 24.50
C PRO A 126 -4.49 5.79 25.19
N ASP A 127 -5.24 5.60 26.28
CA ASP A 127 -5.87 6.71 27.02
C ASP A 127 -4.83 7.55 27.78
N GLU A 128 -3.83 6.92 28.40
CA GLU A 128 -2.73 7.63 29.05
C GLU A 128 -1.91 8.43 28.03
N ILE A 129 -1.66 7.86 26.85
CA ILE A 129 -0.97 8.58 25.77
C ILE A 129 -1.80 9.76 25.28
N HIS A 130 -3.12 9.61 25.15
CA HIS A 130 -4.00 10.71 24.79
C HIS A 130 -3.97 11.83 25.84
N ALA A 131 -4.06 11.47 27.13
CA ALA A 131 -4.00 12.42 28.23
C ALA A 131 -2.67 13.19 28.25
N LEU A 132 -1.55 12.49 28.06
CA LEU A 132 -0.22 13.09 27.94
C LEU A 132 -0.14 14.04 26.72
N GLY A 133 -0.66 13.62 25.56
CA GLY A 133 -0.70 14.49 24.38
C GLY A 133 -1.47 15.79 24.64
N GLN A 134 -2.61 15.70 25.34
CA GLN A 134 -3.41 16.87 25.69
C GLN A 134 -2.71 17.80 26.69
N SER A 135 -1.92 17.26 27.64
CA SER A 135 -1.11 18.10 28.53
C SER A 135 0.02 18.80 27.79
N GLU A 136 0.73 18.10 26.90
CA GLU A 136 1.83 18.67 26.13
C GLU A 136 1.35 19.75 25.16
N VAL A 137 0.21 19.55 24.49
CA VAL A 137 -0.38 20.60 23.63
C VAL A 137 -0.70 21.87 24.41
N ARG A 138 -1.26 21.75 25.62
CA ARG A 138 -1.53 22.91 26.47
C ARG A 138 -0.24 23.61 26.91
N ARG A 139 0.78 22.86 27.32
CA ARG A 139 2.08 23.40 27.74
C ARG A 139 2.73 24.19 26.61
N ILE A 140 2.88 23.57 25.43
CA ILE A 140 3.55 24.20 24.27
C ILE A 140 2.81 25.47 23.83
N ARG A 141 1.46 25.45 23.81
CA ARG A 141 0.67 26.65 23.46
C ARG A 141 0.80 27.79 24.47
N GLY A 142 1.14 27.52 25.73
CA GLY A 142 1.39 28.55 26.73
C GLY A 142 2.80 29.15 26.65
N GLU A 143 3.72 28.49 25.93
CA GLU A 143 5.09 28.96 25.71
C GLU A 143 5.25 29.79 24.42
N MET A 144 4.20 29.85 23.58
CA MET A 144 4.12 30.67 22.36
C MET A 144 3.42 32.00 22.63
#